data_AF-R1FAZ3-F1
#
_entry.id   AF-R1FAZ3-F1
#
_cell.length_a   1.000
_cell.length_b   1.000
_cell.length_c   1.000
_cell.angle_alpha   90.00
_cell.angle_beta   90.00
_cell.angle_gamma   90.00
#
_symmetry.space_group_name_H-M   'P 1'
#
loop_
_entity.id
_entity.type
_entity.pdbx_description
1 polymer ?
#
loop_
_entity_poly.entity_id
_entity_poly.type
_entity_poly.pdbx_seq_one_letter_code
_entity_poly.pdbx_strand_id
1 'polypeptide(L)'
;MAALLLCASQSSASVDYGDAVAASFGDGSAADDLWFGLATAPAHAENQLNDTWLEFASRGGVHAWRNTPRAAERLHFWTDPEVDIKLAADTGVSVYRLGVDWGRLVPDCSLDRETPCGVQQWEVLDRYIEIIKS
;
A
#
# COMPACT_ATOMS: atom_id res chain seq x y z
N MET A 1 -8.24 37.21 -34.43
CA MET A 1 -7.33 36.06 -34.31
C MET A 1 -7.68 35.32 -33.05
N ALA A 2 -8.19 34.10 -33.19
CA ALA A 2 -8.58 33.21 -32.10
C ALA A 2 -7.46 32.19 -31.85
N ALA A 3 -7.21 31.86 -30.59
CA ALA A 3 -6.58 30.60 -30.16
C ALA A 3 -6.99 30.38 -28.69
N LEU A 4 -8.16 29.77 -28.49
CA LEU A 4 -8.35 28.45 -27.86
C LEU A 4 -7.62 28.28 -26.51
N LEU A 5 -8.34 28.66 -25.45
CA LEU A 5 -8.19 28.06 -24.13
C LEU A 5 -9.00 26.74 -24.16
N LEU A 6 -8.34 25.61 -24.34
CA LEU A 6 -8.98 24.28 -24.20
C LEU A 6 -9.04 23.92 -22.72
N CYS A 7 -10.25 24.04 -22.17
CA CYS A 7 -10.66 23.48 -20.90
C CYS A 7 -10.40 21.96 -20.90
N ALA A 8 -9.80 21.44 -19.84
CA ALA A 8 -9.64 20.00 -19.64
C ALA A 8 -11.03 19.34 -19.70
N SER A 9 -11.26 18.51 -20.72
CA SER A 9 -12.44 17.66 -20.78
C SER A 9 -12.35 16.65 -19.64
N GLN A 10 -13.15 16.87 -18.59
CA GLN A 10 -13.43 15.85 -17.58
C GLN A 10 -14.07 14.66 -18.29
N SER A 11 -13.30 13.60 -18.55
CA SER A 11 -13.86 12.26 -18.58
C SER A 11 -13.64 11.65 -17.20
N SER A 12 -14.32 12.17 -16.19
CA SER A 12 -14.56 11.36 -14.99
C SER A 12 -15.43 10.20 -15.46
N ALA A 13 -14.91 8.98 -15.45
CA ALA A 13 -15.75 7.81 -15.57
C ALA A 13 -16.84 7.94 -14.49
N SER A 14 -18.10 8.06 -14.92
CA SER A 14 -19.23 8.02 -14.01
C SER A 14 -19.28 6.62 -13.44
N VAL A 15 -18.82 6.46 -12.20
CA VAL A 15 -19.04 5.24 -11.43
C VAL A 15 -20.53 5.20 -11.13
N ASP A 16 -21.22 4.19 -11.65
CA ASP A 16 -22.61 3.91 -11.31
C ASP A 16 -22.64 3.43 -9.85
N TYR A 17 -23.08 4.31 -8.95
CA TYR A 17 -23.43 3.95 -7.57
C TYR A 17 -24.75 3.20 -7.64
N GLY A 18 -24.69 1.91 -7.96
CA GLY A 18 -25.82 1.04 -7.71
C GLY A 18 -26.05 1.00 -6.21
N ASP A 19 -27.12 1.64 -5.71
CA ASP A 19 -27.61 1.53 -4.33
C ASP A 19 -28.04 0.09 -3.94
N ALA A 20 -27.76 -0.88 -4.80
CA ALA A 20 -28.01 -2.29 -4.56
C ALA A 20 -26.97 -2.84 -3.59
N VAL A 21 -27.44 -3.29 -2.43
CA VAL A 21 -26.65 -4.11 -1.51
C VAL A 21 -26.13 -5.33 -2.27
N ALA A 22 -24.83 -5.35 -2.58
CA ALA A 22 -24.19 -6.44 -3.32
C ALA A 22 -24.18 -7.76 -2.54
N ALA A 23 -24.12 -7.67 -1.21
CA ALA A 23 -24.32 -8.77 -0.27
C ALA A 23 -24.57 -8.22 1.15
N SER A 24 -25.44 -8.90 1.91
CA SER A 24 -25.67 -8.62 3.33
C SER A 24 -25.02 -9.72 4.18
N PHE A 25 -24.24 -9.33 5.18
CA PHE A 25 -23.43 -10.26 5.97
C PHE A 25 -23.79 -10.28 7.47
N GLY A 26 -25.04 -9.97 7.86
CA GLY A 26 -25.47 -10.15 9.25
C GLY A 26 -26.98 -10.04 9.48
N ASP A 27 -27.52 -10.84 10.40
CA ASP A 27 -28.94 -10.90 10.78
C ASP A 27 -29.22 -10.55 12.27
N GLY A 28 -28.22 -10.01 12.98
CA GLY A 28 -28.42 -9.42 14.31
C GLY A 28 -28.45 -10.39 15.48
N SER A 29 -28.00 -11.65 15.33
CA SER A 29 -27.83 -12.55 16.47
C SER A 29 -26.46 -13.27 16.47
N ALA A 30 -25.68 -13.02 17.53
CA ALA A 30 -24.42 -13.70 17.89
C ALA A 30 -23.31 -13.80 16.81
N ALA A 31 -23.26 -12.85 15.86
CA ALA A 31 -22.26 -12.77 14.79
C ALA A 31 -21.30 -11.57 14.99
N ASP A 32 -20.59 -11.55 16.11
CA ASP A 32 -19.24 -10.99 16.19
C ASP A 32 -18.37 -11.96 15.34
N ASP A 33 -17.66 -11.66 14.24
CA ASP A 33 -16.71 -10.58 13.95
C ASP A 33 -16.32 -10.67 12.43
N LEU A 34 -17.22 -10.36 11.49
CA LEU A 34 -16.82 -10.24 10.08
C LEU A 34 -16.32 -8.83 9.79
N TRP A 35 -15.03 -8.71 9.46
CA TRP A 35 -14.39 -7.44 9.14
C TRP A 35 -14.15 -7.33 7.63
N PHE A 36 -14.61 -6.24 7.03
CA PHE A 36 -14.17 -5.84 5.71
C PHE A 36 -12.97 -4.91 5.88
N GLY A 37 -11.85 -5.26 5.24
CA GLY A 37 -10.61 -4.53 5.41
C GLY A 37 -9.90 -4.22 4.11
N LEU A 38 -8.97 -3.27 4.18
CA LEU A 38 -8.02 -2.97 3.12
C LEU A 38 -6.65 -3.53 3.52
N ALA A 39 -5.94 -4.16 2.58
CA ALA A 39 -4.62 -4.73 2.83
C ALA A 39 -3.58 -4.16 1.86
N THR A 40 -2.43 -3.77 2.40
CA THR A 40 -1.27 -3.31 1.64
C THR A 40 -0.04 -4.15 1.95
N ALA A 41 1.01 -3.97 1.14
CA ALA A 41 2.32 -4.57 1.32
C ALA A 41 3.42 -3.55 0.98
N PRO A 42 4.56 -3.55 1.71
CA PRO A 42 5.61 -2.55 1.56
C PRO A 42 6.12 -2.37 0.13
N ALA A 43 6.38 -3.49 -0.57
CA ALA A 43 6.92 -3.48 -1.94
C ALA A 43 6.03 -2.76 -2.97
N HIS A 44 4.76 -2.49 -2.66
CA HIS A 44 3.86 -1.70 -3.49
C HIS A 44 3.51 -0.33 -2.87
N ALA A 45 3.42 -0.25 -1.54
CA ALA A 45 2.88 0.93 -0.85
C ALA A 45 3.96 1.90 -0.31
N GLU A 46 5.17 1.42 -0.04
CA GLU A 46 6.18 2.23 0.65
C GLU A 46 7.22 2.81 -0.30
N ASN A 47 7.26 4.13 -0.39
CA ASN A 47 8.37 4.86 -0.99
C ASN A 47 9.65 4.76 -0.13
N GLN A 48 10.79 5.11 -0.73
CA GLN A 48 12.12 5.00 -0.10
C GLN A 48 12.48 3.58 0.36
N LEU A 49 11.96 2.56 -0.34
CA LEU A 49 12.27 1.15 -0.11
C LEU A 49 13.12 0.65 -1.28
N ASN A 50 14.36 0.21 -1.02
CA ASN A 50 15.18 -0.47 -2.02
C ASN A 50 15.19 -1.98 -1.72
N ASP A 51 14.22 -2.70 -2.27
CA ASP A 51 13.99 -4.12 -2.00
C ASP A 51 14.36 -5.02 -3.20
N THR A 52 14.43 -6.33 -2.93
CA THR A 52 14.73 -7.34 -3.95
C THR A 52 13.73 -7.33 -5.11
N TRP A 53 12.48 -6.94 -4.87
CA TRP A 53 11.46 -6.86 -5.91
C TRP A 53 11.72 -5.72 -6.89
N LEU A 54 12.14 -4.55 -6.39
CA LEU A 54 12.57 -3.43 -7.21
C LEU A 54 13.80 -3.80 -8.06
N GLU A 55 14.77 -4.49 -7.47
CA GLU A 55 15.93 -4.99 -8.20
C GLU A 55 15.56 -6.02 -9.27
N PHE A 56 14.72 -6.99 -8.93
CA PHE A 56 14.25 -8.02 -9.86
C PHE A 56 13.51 -7.40 -11.06
N ALA A 57 12.61 -6.45 -10.79
CA ALA A 57 11.84 -5.77 -11.81
C ALA A 57 12.74 -4.91 -12.71
N SER A 58 13.67 -4.12 -12.13
CA SER A 58 14.60 -3.27 -12.87
C SER A 58 15.58 -4.06 -13.74
N ARG A 59 15.92 -5.30 -13.38
CA ARG A 59 16.70 -6.24 -14.20
C ARG A 59 15.88 -6.92 -15.30
N GLY A 60 14.62 -6.52 -15.49
CA GLY A 60 13.76 -7.00 -16.57
C GLY A 60 13.01 -8.28 -16.25
N GLY A 61 12.93 -8.68 -14.97
CA GLY A 61 12.16 -9.83 -14.48
C GLY A 61 10.64 -9.63 -14.51
N VAL A 62 10.17 -8.39 -14.67
CA VAL A 62 8.74 -8.04 -14.75
C VAL A 62 8.45 -7.43 -16.12
N HIS A 63 7.52 -8.01 -16.88
CA HIS A 63 7.17 -7.50 -18.21
C HIS A 63 6.58 -6.08 -18.16
N ALA A 64 5.67 -5.85 -17.21
CA ALA A 64 5.00 -4.57 -17.01
C ALA A 64 5.97 -3.42 -16.66
N TRP A 65 7.16 -3.74 -16.15
CA TRP A 65 8.19 -2.73 -15.84
C TRP A 65 8.61 -1.93 -17.07
N ARG A 66 8.58 -2.56 -18.25
CA ARG A 66 9.10 -1.98 -19.50
C ARG A 66 8.14 -0.99 -20.16
N ASN A 67 6.86 -1.03 -19.80
CA ASN A 67 5.80 -0.23 -20.41
C ASN A 67 4.97 0.58 -19.40
N THR A 68 5.31 0.53 -18.11
CA THR A 68 4.67 1.33 -17.08
C THR A 68 5.47 2.61 -16.86
N PRO A 69 4.89 3.80 -17.10
CA PRO A 69 5.54 5.06 -16.77
C PRO A 69 5.85 5.10 -15.27
N ARG A 70 7.08 5.48 -14.91
CA ARG A 70 7.52 5.59 -13.50
C ARG A 70 7.34 4.28 -12.72
N ALA A 71 7.64 3.13 -13.33
CA ALA A 71 7.46 1.81 -12.73
C ALA A 71 8.14 1.64 -11.34
N ALA A 72 9.17 2.42 -11.05
CA ALA A 72 9.88 2.43 -9.76
C ALA A 72 9.19 3.27 -8.66
N GLU A 73 8.26 4.15 -9.03
CA GLU A 73 7.57 5.01 -8.08
C GLU A 73 6.50 4.22 -7.34
N ARG A 74 6.44 4.41 -6.01
CA ARG A 74 5.50 3.76 -5.10
C ARG A 74 4.63 4.82 -4.41
N LEU A 75 3.57 4.37 -3.76
CA LEU A 75 2.80 5.23 -2.85
C LEU A 75 3.71 5.76 -1.72
N HIS A 76 3.24 6.81 -1.05
CA HIS A 76 4.04 7.53 -0.07
C HIS A 76 3.83 7.01 1.35
N PHE A 77 3.35 5.77 1.52
CA PHE A 77 2.93 5.24 2.82
C PHE A 77 4.01 5.33 3.91
N TRP A 78 5.29 5.24 3.55
CA TRP A 78 6.38 5.36 4.52
C TRP A 78 6.52 6.80 5.06
N THR A 79 6.45 7.78 4.15
CA THR A 79 6.64 9.20 4.49
C THR A 79 5.37 9.92 4.91
N ASP A 80 4.22 9.50 4.40
CA ASP A 80 2.90 10.15 4.53
C ASP A 80 1.78 9.08 4.60
N PRO A 81 1.79 8.22 5.64
CA PRO A 81 0.81 7.15 5.82
C PRO A 81 -0.62 7.66 6.03
N GLU A 82 -0.77 8.88 6.55
CA GLU A 82 -2.06 9.46 6.94
C GLU A 82 -3.00 9.62 5.75
N VAL A 83 -2.46 9.88 4.55
CA VAL A 83 -3.24 9.96 3.32
C VAL A 83 -3.89 8.62 3.00
N ASP A 84 -3.12 7.53 2.98
CA ASP A 84 -3.61 6.19 2.64
C ASP A 84 -4.58 5.66 3.72
N ILE A 85 -4.27 5.90 4.99
CA ILE A 85 -5.13 5.51 6.13
C ILE A 85 -6.46 6.26 6.07
N LYS A 86 -6.42 7.57 5.82
CA LYS A 86 -7.63 8.39 5.66
C LYS A 86 -8.48 7.89 4.49
N LEU A 87 -7.87 7.65 3.33
CA LEU A 87 -8.60 7.14 2.16
C LEU A 87 -9.24 5.79 2.43
N ALA A 88 -8.54 4.89 3.13
CA ALA A 88 -9.12 3.62 3.55
C ALA A 88 -10.30 3.84 4.51
N ALA A 89 -10.15 4.67 5.53
CA ALA A 89 -11.24 5.00 6.46
C ALA A 89 -12.48 5.56 5.74
N ASP A 90 -12.28 6.44 4.75
CA ASP A 90 -13.35 7.05 3.96
C ASP A 90 -14.13 6.02 3.11
N THR A 91 -13.61 4.80 2.89
CA THR A 91 -14.35 3.69 2.23
C THR A 91 -15.31 2.94 3.16
N GLY A 92 -15.22 3.16 4.48
CA GLY A 92 -16.03 2.45 5.48
C GLY A 92 -15.52 1.05 5.82
N VAL A 93 -14.27 0.70 5.47
CA VAL A 93 -13.65 -0.54 5.97
C VAL A 93 -13.37 -0.45 7.47
N SER A 94 -13.41 -1.60 8.13
CA SER A 94 -13.21 -1.71 9.58
C SER A 94 -11.80 -2.11 9.99
N VAL A 95 -10.97 -2.60 9.05
CA VAL A 95 -9.58 -2.98 9.29
C VAL A 95 -8.66 -2.47 8.18
N TYR A 96 -7.50 -1.94 8.56
CA TYR A 96 -6.40 -1.67 7.64
C TYR A 96 -5.20 -2.55 8.00
N ARG A 97 -4.82 -3.45 7.11
CA ARG A 97 -3.67 -4.34 7.28
C ARG A 97 -2.49 -3.81 6.49
N LEU A 98 -1.39 -3.51 7.16
CA LEU A 98 -0.09 -3.21 6.54
C LEU A 98 0.89 -4.38 6.70
N GLY A 99 1.94 -4.38 5.90
CA GLY A 99 3.09 -5.27 6.07
C GLY A 99 4.26 -4.52 6.69
N VAL A 100 5.17 -5.25 7.33
CA VAL A 100 6.44 -4.72 7.82
C VAL A 100 7.53 -5.31 6.95
N ASP A 101 8.30 -4.44 6.29
CA ASP A 101 9.37 -4.89 5.39
C ASP A 101 10.56 -5.43 6.17
N TRP A 102 10.92 -6.67 5.88
CA TRP A 102 12.09 -7.33 6.48
C TRP A 102 13.39 -6.61 6.11
N GLY A 103 13.55 -6.23 4.84
CA GLY A 103 14.78 -5.61 4.34
C GLY A 103 15.09 -4.28 5.02
N ARG A 104 14.07 -3.52 5.42
CA ARG A 104 14.25 -2.32 6.25
C ARG A 104 14.69 -2.65 7.68
N LEU A 105 14.13 -3.68 8.31
CA LEU A 105 14.46 -4.01 9.71
C LEU A 105 15.81 -4.74 9.84
N VAL A 106 16.13 -5.57 8.85
CA VAL A 106 17.24 -6.52 8.89
C VAL A 106 17.96 -6.55 7.53
N PRO A 107 18.63 -5.45 7.13
CA PRO A 107 19.27 -5.34 5.81
C PRO A 107 20.44 -6.31 5.63
N ASP A 108 21.16 -6.62 6.71
CA ASP A 108 22.40 -7.39 6.67
C ASP A 108 22.18 -8.77 7.29
N CYS A 109 21.32 -9.56 6.65
CA CYS A 109 20.99 -10.91 7.10
C CYS A 109 20.93 -11.90 5.95
N SER A 110 21.46 -13.10 6.20
CA SER A 110 21.47 -14.19 5.24
C SER A 110 20.87 -15.45 5.87
N LEU A 111 20.20 -16.25 5.05
CA LEU A 111 19.49 -17.46 5.47
C LEU A 111 20.43 -18.62 5.86
N ASP A 112 21.71 -18.54 5.49
CA ASP A 112 22.73 -19.54 5.78
C ASP A 112 23.40 -19.37 7.15
N ARG A 113 22.98 -18.37 7.94
CA ARG A 113 23.55 -18.10 9.26
C ARG A 113 23.01 -19.07 10.30
N GLU A 114 23.90 -19.56 11.17
CA GLU A 114 23.51 -20.31 12.39
C GLU A 114 22.79 -19.41 13.42
N THR A 115 23.20 -18.13 13.41
CA THR A 115 22.70 -16.94 14.09
C THR A 115 21.36 -16.32 13.67
N PRO A 116 20.26 -16.26 14.45
CA PRO A 116 19.17 -15.33 14.14
C PRO A 116 19.68 -13.88 14.12
N CYS A 117 19.38 -13.12 13.06
CA CYS A 117 19.91 -11.77 12.87
C CYS A 117 19.33 -10.73 13.84
N GLY A 118 18.10 -10.95 14.32
CA GLY A 118 17.36 -9.98 15.12
C GLY A 118 17.01 -8.70 14.36
N VAL A 119 16.36 -7.75 15.01
CA VAL A 119 16.16 -6.40 14.47
C VAL A 119 17.49 -5.66 14.51
N GLN A 120 17.91 -5.10 13.36
CA GLN A 120 19.16 -4.36 13.20
C GLN A 120 18.91 -2.85 13.16
N GLN A 121 17.78 -2.42 12.58
CA GLN A 121 17.38 -1.01 12.50
C GLN A 121 16.19 -0.74 13.43
N TRP A 122 16.46 -0.26 14.63
CA TRP A 122 15.43 0.00 15.64
C TRP A 122 14.62 1.26 15.35
N GLU A 123 15.24 2.27 14.74
CA GLU A 123 14.58 3.51 14.33
C GLU A 123 13.50 3.24 13.27
N VAL A 124 13.72 2.25 12.41
CA VAL A 124 12.73 1.79 11.43
C VAL A 124 11.56 1.09 12.14
N LEU A 125 11.84 0.26 13.14
CA LEU A 125 10.79 -0.39 13.92
C LEU A 125 9.97 0.65 14.69
N ASP A 126 10.62 1.63 15.30
CA ASP A 126 9.96 2.75 15.99
C ASP A 126 9.06 3.51 15.02
N ARG A 127 9.51 3.75 13.78
CA ARG A 127 8.66 4.37 12.75
C ARG A 127 7.42 3.53 12.43
N TYR A 128 7.53 2.21 12.25
CA TYR A 128 6.34 1.37 12.08
C TYR A 128 5.39 1.44 13.28
N ILE A 129 5.94 1.49 14.50
CA ILE A 129 5.15 1.63 15.73
C ILE A 129 4.42 2.99 15.77
N GLU A 130 5.07 4.07 15.33
CA GLU A 130 4.44 5.39 15.20
C GLU A 130 3.27 5.35 14.22
N ILE A 131 3.44 4.75 13.04
CA ILE A 131 2.39 4.61 12.01
C ILE A 131 1.17 3.84 12.55
N ILE A 132 1.39 2.83 13.40
CA ILE A 132 0.29 2.04 13.97
C ILE A 132 -0.44 2.80 15.10
N LYS A 133 0.23 3.77 15.74
CA LYS A 133 -0.32 4.54 16.86
C LYS A 133 -0.97 5.86 16.46
N SER A 134 -0.72 6.34 15.24
CA SER A 134 -1.32 7.57 14.68
C SER A 134 -2.80 7.38 14.38
#